data_AF-A0A3C0SC47-F1
#
_entry.id   AF-A0A3C0SC47-F1
#
_cell.length_a   1.000
_cell.length_b   1.000
_cell.length_c   1.000
_cell.angle_alpha   90.00
_cell.angle_beta   90.00
_cell.angle_gamma   90.00
#
_symmetry.space_group_name_H-M   'P 1'
#
loop_
_entity.id
_entity.type
_entity.pdbx_description
1 polymer ?
#
loop_
_entity_poly.entity_id
_entity_poly.type
_entity_poly.pdbx_seq_one_letter_code
_entity_poly.pdbx_strand_id
1 'polypeptide(L)'
;QVTEETRQTYQWYCTQCHGEKGHGNGVNAPHLVVPPRDHTKASYLETRSDEQLFEAIKLGGLAVGRAPCMPAWGNTFEDKTIHSLVSYIRELCDCEAL
;
A
#
# COMPACT_ATOMS: atom_id res chain seq x y z
N GLN A 1 10.67 -12.39 2.45
CA GLN A 1 11.73 -11.39 2.19
C GLN A 1 11.29 -10.57 0.99
N VAL A 2 11.44 -9.25 1.04
CA VAL A 2 11.08 -8.35 -0.06
C VAL A 2 12.07 -8.54 -1.21
N THR A 3 11.56 -8.85 -2.40
CA THR A 3 12.39 -9.02 -3.61
C THR A 3 12.54 -7.72 -4.39
N GLU A 4 13.52 -7.66 -5.29
CA GLU A 4 13.67 -6.54 -6.22
C GLU A 4 12.41 -6.36 -7.10
N GLU A 5 11.82 -7.46 -7.57
CA GLU A 5 10.54 -7.45 -8.31
C GLU A 5 9.40 -6.81 -7.50
N THR A 6 9.36 -7.06 -6.19
CA THR A 6 8.36 -6.43 -5.30
C THR A 6 8.57 -4.91 -5.24
N ARG A 7 9.83 -4.46 -5.11
CA ARG A 7 10.17 -3.03 -5.07
C ARG A 7 9.80 -2.34 -6.38
N GLN A 8 10.11 -2.96 -7.51
CA GLN A 8 9.74 -2.46 -8.85
C GLN A 8 8.22 -2.42 -9.05
N THR A 9 7.51 -3.44 -8.58
CA THR A 9 6.04 -3.46 -8.61
C THR A 9 5.47 -2.30 -7.79
N TYR A 10 5.97 -2.08 -6.56
CA TYR A 10 5.56 -0.91 -5.79
C TYR A 10 5.91 0.40 -6.50
N GLN A 11 7.10 0.49 -7.10
CA GLN A 11 7.56 1.66 -7.83
C GLN A 11 6.62 2.02 -8.99
N TRP A 12 6.24 1.05 -9.82
CA TRP A 12 5.38 1.31 -10.97
C TRP A 12 3.93 1.62 -10.60
N TYR A 13 3.37 0.86 -9.64
CA TYR A 13 1.92 0.88 -9.42
C TYR A 13 1.48 1.73 -8.22
N CYS A 14 2.31 1.86 -7.19
CA CYS A 14 1.90 2.46 -5.91
C CYS A 14 2.41 3.90 -5.75
N THR A 15 3.61 4.22 -6.25
CA THR A 15 4.27 5.51 -5.99
C THR A 15 3.56 6.70 -6.61
N GLN A 16 2.76 6.49 -7.66
CA GLN A 16 1.99 7.56 -8.31
C GLN A 16 1.06 8.26 -7.31
N CYS A 17 0.58 7.54 -6.30
CA CYS A 17 -0.23 8.08 -5.21
C CYS A 17 0.55 8.13 -3.89
N HIS A 18 1.26 7.06 -3.53
CA HIS A 18 1.92 6.93 -2.23
C HIS A 18 3.31 7.57 -2.18
N GLY A 19 3.88 8.01 -3.30
CA GLY A 19 5.23 8.57 -3.40
C GLY A 19 6.33 7.50 -3.42
N GLU A 20 7.49 7.83 -3.96
CA GLU A 20 8.63 6.90 -4.10
C GLU A 20 9.08 6.30 -2.77
N LYS A 21 9.01 7.10 -1.70
CA LYS A 21 9.35 6.69 -0.33
C LYS A 21 8.13 6.30 0.51
N GLY A 22 6.94 6.22 -0.10
CA GLY A 22 5.72 5.84 0.60
C GLY A 22 5.08 6.91 1.49
N HIS A 23 5.50 8.18 1.43
CA HIS A 23 4.99 9.25 2.30
C HIS A 23 3.56 9.74 2.01
N GLY A 24 2.85 9.13 1.07
CA GLY A 24 1.52 9.58 0.66
C GLY A 24 1.55 10.84 -0.21
N ASN A 25 2.71 11.17 -0.80
CA ASN A 25 2.96 12.41 -1.53
C ASN A 25 3.29 12.18 -3.02
N GLY A 26 2.71 11.13 -3.62
CA GLY A 26 2.87 10.86 -5.05
C GLY A 26 2.29 11.98 -5.93
N VAL A 27 2.64 11.97 -7.22
CA VAL A 27 2.22 13.00 -8.18
C VAL A 27 0.70 13.21 -8.23
N ASN A 28 -0.08 12.15 -7.98
CA ASN A 28 -1.54 12.22 -7.96
C ASN A 28 -2.11 12.69 -6.63
N ALA A 29 -1.35 12.68 -5.52
CA ALA A 29 -1.85 12.98 -4.19
C ALA A 29 -2.54 14.35 -4.06
N PRO A 30 -2.05 15.46 -4.67
CA PRO A 30 -2.73 16.76 -4.62
C PRO A 30 -4.10 16.79 -5.31
N HIS A 31 -4.40 15.80 -6.15
CA HIS A 31 -5.63 15.73 -6.94
C HIS A 31 -6.69 14.79 -6.33
N LEU A 32 -6.39 14.17 -5.18
CA LEU A 32 -7.30 13.26 -4.50
C LEU A 32 -8.02 13.96 -3.35
N VAL A 33 -9.33 13.71 -3.22
CA VAL A 33 -10.16 14.26 -2.13
C VAL A 33 -9.70 13.73 -0.77
N VAL A 34 -9.29 12.46 -0.72
CA VAL A 34 -8.72 11.83 0.47
C VAL A 34 -7.24 11.57 0.19
N PRO A 35 -6.31 12.10 1.00
CA PRO A 35 -4.90 11.90 0.77
C PRO A 35 -4.53 10.41 0.92
N PRO A 36 -3.61 9.89 0.08
CA PRO A 36 -3.10 8.54 0.23
C PRO A 36 -2.45 8.33 1.60
N ARG A 37 -2.49 7.09 2.09
CA ARG A 37 -1.85 6.74 3.35
C ARG A 37 -0.33 6.88 3.23
N ASP A 38 0.26 7.57 4.19
CA ASP A 38 1.69 7.51 4.46
C ASP A 38 2.06 6.12 5.04
N HIS A 39 2.78 5.33 4.25
CA HIS A 39 3.25 3.98 4.55
C HIS A 39 4.48 3.96 5.45
N THR A 40 5.08 5.10 5.81
CA THR A 40 6.22 5.14 6.74
C THR A 40 5.79 5.43 8.18
N LYS A 41 4.47 5.50 8.45
CA LYS A 41 3.91 5.80 9.78
C LYS A 41 3.59 4.53 10.54
N ALA A 42 4.59 4.00 11.25
CA ALA A 42 4.47 2.83 12.13
C ALA A 42 3.27 2.91 13.08
N SER A 43 3.13 4.02 13.82
CA SER A 43 2.02 4.22 14.78
C SER A 43 0.62 4.04 14.18
N TYR A 44 0.48 4.25 12.87
CA TYR A 44 -0.72 3.83 12.16
C TYR A 44 -0.59 2.35 11.77
N LEU A 45 0.34 1.97 10.90
CA LEU A 45 0.34 0.64 10.30
C LEU A 45 0.43 -0.53 11.28
N GLU A 46 0.99 -0.34 12.46
CA GLU A 46 0.98 -1.31 13.57
C GLU A 46 -0.43 -1.74 13.99
N THR A 47 -1.41 -0.84 13.98
CA THR A 47 -2.80 -1.18 14.37
C THR A 47 -3.62 -1.80 13.22
N ARG A 48 -2.98 -2.09 12.09
CA ARG A 48 -3.58 -2.72 10.92
C ARG A 48 -3.00 -4.12 10.80
N SER A 49 -3.83 -5.14 10.61
CA SER A 49 -3.32 -6.49 10.34
C SER A 49 -2.79 -6.60 8.92
N ASP A 50 -1.94 -7.61 8.66
CA ASP A 50 -1.47 -7.89 7.31
C ASP A 50 -2.61 -8.26 6.36
N GLU A 51 -3.64 -8.94 6.87
CA GLU A 51 -4.86 -9.23 6.11
C GLU A 51 -5.59 -7.94 5.69
N GLN A 52 -5.72 -6.96 6.57
CA GLN A 52 -6.35 -5.67 6.23
C GLN A 52 -5.56 -4.92 5.16
N LEU A 53 -4.23 -5.00 5.19
CA LEU A 53 -3.38 -4.41 4.15
C LEU A 53 -3.50 -5.19 2.83
N PHE A 54 -3.57 -6.52 2.90
CA PHE A 54 -3.79 -7.39 1.76
C PHE A 54 -5.13 -7.10 1.08
N GLU A 55 -6.22 -7.04 1.84
CA GLU A 55 -7.56 -6.71 1.34
C GLU A 55 -7.59 -5.31 0.71
N ALA A 56 -6.94 -4.33 1.32
CA ALA A 56 -6.87 -2.97 0.77
C ALA A 56 -6.21 -2.95 -0.63
N ILE A 57 -5.15 -3.73 -0.83
CA ILE A 57 -4.47 -3.84 -2.13
C ILE A 57 -5.32 -4.68 -3.11
N LYS A 58 -5.82 -5.83 -2.67
CA LYS A 58 -6.54 -6.78 -3.53
C LYS A 58 -7.89 -6.23 -4.00
N LEU A 59 -8.65 -5.63 -3.08
CA LEU A 59 -10.04 -5.22 -3.28
C LEU A 59 -10.21 -3.70 -3.42
N GLY A 60 -9.14 -2.93 -3.20
CA GLY A 60 -9.15 -1.48 -3.28
C GLY A 60 -9.63 -0.79 -2.00
N GLY A 61 -9.55 0.54 -1.97
CA GLY A 61 -9.77 1.31 -0.75
C GLY A 61 -11.20 1.24 -0.22
N LEU A 62 -12.22 1.19 -1.09
CA LEU A 62 -13.62 1.10 -0.66
C LEU A 62 -13.92 -0.16 0.14
N ALA A 63 -13.31 -1.30 -0.23
CA ALA A 63 -13.57 -2.59 0.39
C ALA A 63 -13.20 -2.60 1.88
N VAL A 64 -12.25 -1.76 2.28
CA VAL A 64 -11.77 -1.61 3.67
C VAL A 64 -12.24 -0.29 4.32
N GLY A 65 -13.27 0.35 3.76
CA GLY A 65 -13.83 1.61 4.28
C GLY A 65 -12.86 2.81 4.18
N ARG A 66 -12.00 2.82 3.16
CA ARG A 66 -11.00 3.86 2.88
C ARG A 66 -11.28 4.57 1.55
N ALA A 67 -10.32 5.39 1.11
CA ALA A 67 -10.45 6.25 -0.05
C ALA A 67 -10.87 5.47 -1.32
N PRO A 68 -11.95 5.86 -2.01
CA PRO A 68 -12.44 5.14 -3.18
C PRO A 68 -11.51 5.18 -4.38
N CYS A 69 -10.57 6.11 -4.38
CA CYS A 69 -9.60 6.28 -5.45
C CYS A 69 -8.48 5.24 -5.44
N MET A 70 -8.34 4.44 -4.37
CA MET A 70 -7.37 3.33 -4.37
C MET A 70 -7.96 2.14 -5.14
N PRO A 71 -7.41 1.79 -6.32
CA PRO A 71 -7.97 0.75 -7.17
C PRO A 71 -7.75 -0.65 -6.57
N ALA A 72 -8.58 -1.60 -7.01
CA ALA A 72 -8.42 -3.01 -6.69
C ALA A 72 -7.37 -3.65 -7.62
N TRP A 73 -6.37 -4.31 -7.05
CA TRP A 73 -5.29 -4.94 -7.82
C TRP A 73 -5.42 -6.46 -7.96
N GLY A 74 -6.47 -7.09 -7.40
CA GLY A 74 -6.65 -8.54 -7.42
C GLY A 74 -6.84 -9.18 -8.80
N ASN A 75 -7.14 -8.40 -9.83
CA ASN A 75 -7.19 -8.86 -11.24
C ASN A 75 -5.87 -8.62 -11.99
N THR A 76 -4.90 -7.96 -11.36
CA THR A 76 -3.59 -7.61 -11.94
C THR A 76 -2.47 -8.41 -11.30
N PHE A 77 -2.55 -8.66 -10.00
CA PHE A 77 -1.54 -9.37 -9.23
C PHE A 77 -2.09 -10.66 -8.63
N GLU A 78 -1.26 -11.69 -8.60
CA GLU A 78 -1.50 -12.89 -7.81
C GLU A 78 -1.37 -12.58 -6.30
N ASP A 79 -2.03 -13.37 -5.46
CA ASP A 79 -2.01 -13.22 -4.00
C ASP A 79 -0.58 -13.19 -3.43
N LYS A 80 0.34 -14.00 -4.00
CA LYS A 80 1.76 -14.01 -3.59
C LYS A 80 2.43 -12.64 -3.75
N THR A 81 2.10 -11.92 -4.83
CA THR A 81 2.65 -10.60 -5.12
C THR A 81 2.06 -9.57 -4.16
N ILE A 82 0.76 -9.67 -3.86
CA ILE A 82 0.09 -8.79 -2.91
C ILE A 82 0.67 -8.99 -1.49
N HIS A 83 0.88 -10.22 -1.04
CA HIS A 83 1.57 -10.48 0.23
C HIS A 83 2.99 -9.91 0.26
N SER A 84 3.72 -9.98 -0.85
CA SER A 84 5.05 -9.39 -0.95
C SER A 84 5.00 -7.86 -0.85
N LEU A 85 3.99 -7.21 -1.46
CA LEU A 85 3.75 -5.78 -1.32
C LEU A 85 3.38 -5.40 0.12
N VAL A 86 2.61 -6.22 0.84
CA VAL A 86 2.35 -6.02 2.28
C VAL A 86 3.66 -6.08 3.08
N SER A 87 4.51 -7.07 2.83
CA SER A 87 5.84 -7.13 3.46
C SER A 87 6.68 -5.89 3.14
N TYR A 88 6.58 -5.34 1.94
CA TYR A 88 7.30 -4.12 1.60
C TYR A 88 6.74 -2.89 2.32
N ILE A 89 5.43 -2.81 2.53
CA ILE A 89 4.82 -1.76 3.37
C ILE A 89 5.33 -1.86 4.83
N ARG A 90 5.50 -3.08 5.35
CA ARG A 90 6.10 -3.32 6.68
C ARG A 90 7.55 -2.86 6.75
N GLU A 91 8.33 -3.10 5.69
CA GLU A 91 9.69 -2.58 5.57
C GLU A 91 9.72 -1.04 5.56
N LEU A 92 8.80 -0.39 4.83
CA LEU A 92 8.73 1.08 4.77
C LEU A 92 8.37 1.74 6.11
N CYS A 93 7.55 1.09 6.94
CA CYS A 93 7.21 1.60 8.27
C CYS A 93 8.20 1.18 9.36
N ASP A 94 9.08 0.22 9.08
CA ASP A 94 9.90 -0.47 10.09
C ASP A 94 9.04 -0.96 11.27
N CYS A 95 7.97 -1.69 10.95
CA CYS A 95 6.93 -2.07 11.90
C CYS A 95 6.30 -3.43 11.59
N GLU A 96 5.64 -4.02 12.59
CA GLU A 96 4.84 -5.26 12.48
C GLU A 96 3.40 -5.00 12.96
N ALA A 97 2.46 -5.90 12.66
CA ALA A 97 1.11 -5.78 13.24
C ALA A 97 1.15 -6.03 14.76
N LEU A 98 0.40 -5.24 15.53
CA LEU A 98 0.19 -5.47 16.97
C LEU A 98 -0.69 -6.70 17.25
#